data_AF-A0A4Y3VNN1-F1
#
_entry.id   AF-A0A4Y3VNN1-F1
#
_cell.length_a   1.000
_cell.length_b   1.000
_cell.length_c   1.000
_cell.angle_alpha   90.00
_cell.angle_beta   90.00
_cell.angle_gamma   90.00
#
_symmetry.space_group_name_H-M   'P 1'
#
loop_
_entity.id
_entity.type
_entity.pdbx_description
1 polymer ?
#
loop_
_entity_poly.entity_id
_entity_poly.type
_entity_poly.pdbx_seq_one_letter_code
_entity_poly.pdbx_strand_id
1 'polypeptide(L)' 'MHAAPTAPGEPSATGPRTLCGKDTFAMETARGKTTERPGAPWYPAEYASVVCPDCDAVMET' A
#
# COMPACT_ATOMS: atom_id res chain seq x y z
N MET A 1 2.27 -1.34 2.49
CA MET A 1 2.79 -1.15 1.11
C MET A 1 1.72 -1.61 0.16
N HIS A 2 1.48 -0.90 -0.94
CA HIS A 2 0.52 -1.31 -1.97
C HIS A 2 1.21 -2.14 -3.06
N ALA A 3 0.52 -3.16 -3.55
CA ALA A 3 0.88 -3.84 -4.78
C ALA A 3 0.01 -3.34 -5.93
N ALA A 4 0.58 -3.30 -7.12
CA ALA A 4 -0.20 -3.03 -8.32
C ALA A 4 -1.26 -4.13 -8.53
N PRO A 5 -2.47 -3.82 -9.02
CA PRO A 5 -3.44 -4.84 -9.39
C PRO A 5 -2.88 -5.82 -10.42
N THR A 6 -3.20 -7.10 -10.26
CA THR A 6 -2.80 -8.16 -11.22
C THR A 6 -3.48 -8.00 -12.57
N ALA A 7 -4.66 -7.38 -12.60
CA ALA A 7 -5.40 -7.05 -13.81
C ALA A 7 -6.04 -5.65 -13.71
N PRO A 8 -6.13 -4.88 -14.80
CA PRO A 8 -6.91 -3.64 -14.82
C PRO A 8 -8.37 -3.91 -14.43
N GLY A 9 -8.87 -3.22 -13.40
CA GLY A 9 -10.26 -3.35 -12.93
C GLY A 9 -10.49 -4.35 -11.79
N GLU A 10 -9.48 -5.08 -11.34
CA GLU A 10 -9.57 -5.97 -10.17
C GLU A 10 -8.74 -5.44 -8.99
N PRO A 11 -9.27 -4.49 -8.19
CA PRO A 11 -8.52 -3.89 -7.08
C PRO A 11 -8.17 -4.88 -5.96
N SER A 12 -8.81 -6.05 -5.91
CA SER A 12 -8.55 -7.07 -4.90
C SER A 12 -7.35 -7.98 -5.19
N ALA A 13 -6.87 -8.05 -6.44
CA ALA A 13 -5.76 -8.93 -6.81
C ALA A 13 -4.41 -8.21 -6.67
N THR A 14 -3.87 -8.19 -5.46
CA THR A 14 -2.50 -7.68 -5.16
C THR A 14 -1.48 -8.41 -6.05
N GLY A 15 -0.78 -7.67 -6.91
CA GLY A 15 0.26 -8.20 -7.79
C GLY A 15 1.47 -8.75 -7.03
N PRO A 16 2.40 -9.45 -7.69
CA PRO A 16 3.48 -10.21 -7.04
C PRO A 16 4.55 -9.33 -6.38
N ARG A 17 4.51 -8.01 -6.63
CA ARG A 17 5.47 -7.04 -6.07
C ARG A 17 4.77 -5.75 -5.65
N THR A 18 5.30 -5.13 -4.61
CA THR A 18 4.94 -3.76 -4.22
C THR A 18 5.46 -2.76 -5.24
N LEU A 19 5.00 -1.51 -5.16
CA LEU A 19 5.51 -0.43 -6.03
C LEU A 19 7.04 -0.29 -5.97
N CYS A 20 7.63 -0.37 -4.78
CA CYS A 20 9.09 -0.36 -4.57
C CYS A 20 9.77 -1.73 -4.79
N GLY A 21 9.05 -2.70 -5.35
CA GLY A 21 9.62 -3.98 -5.76
C GLY A 21 9.88 -4.98 -4.64
N LYS A 22 9.24 -4.90 -3.47
CA LYS A 22 9.27 -6.00 -2.48
C LYS A 22 8.28 -7.09 -2.85
N ASP A 23 8.61 -8.34 -2.55
CA ASP A 23 7.73 -9.48 -2.76
C ASP A 23 6.48 -9.37 -1.88
N THR A 24 5.29 -9.58 -2.45
CA THR A 24 4.01 -9.45 -1.75
C THR A 24 3.50 -10.79 -1.22
N PHE A 25 4.05 -11.92 -1.67
CA PHE A 25 3.62 -13.24 -1.27
C PHE A 25 3.91 -13.51 0.21
N ALA A 26 5.01 -12.97 0.73
CA ALA A 26 5.38 -13.05 2.14
C ALA A 26 4.75 -11.96 3.03
N MET A 27 3.96 -11.04 2.48
CA MET A 27 3.43 -9.89 3.22
C MET A 27 2.02 -10.16 3.74
N GLU A 28 1.76 -9.74 4.98
CA GLU A 28 0.40 -9.76 5.52
C GLU A 28 -0.46 -8.69 4.86
N THR A 29 -1.66 -9.07 4.42
CA THR A 29 -2.66 -8.12 3.96
C THR A 29 -3.27 -7.41 5.16
N ALA A 30 -2.89 -6.15 5.36
CA ALA A 30 -3.58 -5.29 6.32
C ALA A 30 -5.04 -5.14 5.88
N ARG A 31 -6.00 -5.39 6.78
CA ARG A 31 -7.39 -5.02 6.56
C ARG A 31 -7.45 -3.50 6.49
N GLY A 32 -7.53 -2.97 5.28
CA GLY A 32 -7.50 -1.53 5.03
C GLY A 32 -8.51 -0.82 5.92
N LYS A 33 -8.02 0.01 6.84
CA LYS A 33 -8.82 1.10 7.36
C LYS A 33 -8.79 2.16 6.28
N THR A 34 -9.93 2.38 5.63
CA THR A 34 -10.16 3.56 4.82
C THR A 34 -9.76 4.76 5.67
N THR A 35 -8.80 5.54 5.19
CA THR A 35 -8.37 6.75 5.87
C THR A 35 -9.60 7.63 6.11
N GLU A 36 -10.01 7.79 7.38
CA GLU A 36 -11.28 8.43 7.75
C GLU A 36 -11.29 9.94 7.45
N ARG A 37 -10.16 10.51 7.01
CA ARG A 37 -10.00 11.94 6.74
C ARG A 37 -9.18 12.19 5.45
N PRO A 38 -9.65 13.09 4.56
CA PRO A 38 -8.84 13.56 3.44
C PRO A 38 -7.50 14.12 3.91
N GLY A 39 -6.39 13.66 3.32
CA GLY A 39 -5.02 14.11 3.66
C GLY A 39 -4.42 13.48 4.92
N ALA A 40 -5.04 12.45 5.50
CA ALA A 40 -4.34 11.61 6.47
C ALA A 40 -3.55 10.50 5.74
N PRO A 41 -2.40 10.05 6.29
CA PRO A 41 -1.62 8.99 5.67
C PRO A 41 -2.45 7.73 5.44
N TRP A 42 -2.17 7.03 4.34
CA TRP A 42 -2.82 5.76 3.98
C TRP A 42 -2.42 4.57 4.88
N TYR A 43 -1.54 4.80 5.86
CA TYR A 43 -1.09 3.83 6.84
C TYR A 43 -1.27 4.36 8.28
N PRO A 44 -1.53 3.46 9.24
CA PRO A 44 -1.48 3.77 10.66
C PRO A 44 -0.13 4.34 11.12
N ALA A 45 -0.15 5.23 12.11
CA ALA A 45 1.05 5.91 12.62
C ALA A 45 2.15 4.93 13.09
N GLU A 46 1.78 3.74 13.61
CA GLU A 46 2.75 2.70 13.97
C GLU A 46 3.67 2.27 12.82
N TYR A 47 3.22 2.41 11.56
CA TYR A 47 3.99 2.01 10.39
C TYR A 47 4.85 3.12 9.78
N ALA A 48 4.78 4.36 10.29
CA ALA A 48 5.51 5.49 9.71
C ALA A 48 7.03 5.27 9.61
N SER A 49 7.61 4.49 10.52
CA SER A 49 9.04 4.17 10.53
C SER A 49 9.46 3.08 9.54
N VAL A 50 8.51 2.29 9.01
CA VAL A 50 8.78 1.12 8.16
C VAL A 50 8.22 1.27 6.74
N VAL A 51 7.49 2.36 6.48
CA VAL A 51 7.01 2.71 5.15
C VAL A 51 8.19 3.14 4.26
N CYS A 52 8.19 2.66 3.02
CA CYS A 52 9.16 3.06 2.01
C CYS A 52 8.86 4.48 1.52
N PRO A 53 9.84 5.40 1.48
CA PRO A 53 9.62 6.78 1.02
C PRO A 53 9.04 6.88 -0.40
N ASP A 54 9.43 6.00 -1.32
CA ASP A 54 8.88 5.98 -2.69
C ASP A 54 7.39 5.59 -2.70
N CYS A 55 6.98 4.69 -1.80
CA CYS A 55 5.58 4.31 -1.65
C CYS A 55 4.77 5.39 -0.91
N ASP A 56 5.40 6.16 -0.02
CA ASP A 56 4.78 7.29 0.67
C ASP A 56 4.45 8.41 -0.33
N ALA A 57 5.42 8.79 -1.17
CA ALA A 57 5.31 9.90 -2.10
C ALA A 57 4.23 9.72 -3.19
N VAL A 58 4.00 8.49 -3.67
CA VAL A 58 3.05 8.21 -4.76
C VAL A 58 1.59 8.14 -4.28
N MET A 59 1.35 7.97 -2.98
CA MET A 59 -0.02 7.82 -2.43
C MET A 59 -0.62 9.15 -1.95
N GLU A 60 0.18 10.23 -1.89
CA GLU A 60 -0.27 11.58 -1.53
C GLU A 60 -0.85 12.37 -2.73
N THR A 61 -1.18 11.69 -3.84
CA THR A 61 -1.74 12.27 -5.08
C THR A 61 -3.11 11.71 -5.41
#